data_AF-A0A453T963-F1
#
_entry.id   AF-A0A453T963-F1
#
_cell.length_a   1.000
_cell.length_b   1.000
_cell.length_c   1.000
_cell.angle_alpha   90.00
_cell.angle_beta   90.00
_cell.angle_gamma   90.00
#
_symmetry.space_group_name_H-M   'P 1'
#
loop_
_entity.id
_entity.type
_entity.pdbx_description
1 polymer ?
#
loop_
_entity_poly.entity_id
_entity_poly.type
_entity_poly.pdbx_seq_one_letter_code
_entity_poly.pdbx_strand_id
1 'polypeptide(L)'
;MAQTEKQKLFAKHQEGARKDVERAFGVLQARWSILRRPARLYDRGDLHHIMLACIILHNMIVEDEKEEAGNMIDLNEEAGSSICFPSVFTHGDMPVFAEVLETDRRIRDRPTHKALKNDLIEHIWKKFGRQ
;
A
#
# COMPACT_ATOMS: atom_id res chain seq x y z
N MET A 1 -16.85 -12.12 23.23
CA MET A 1 -16.26 -11.14 24.18
C MET A 1 -16.54 -9.74 23.64
N ALA A 2 -17.09 -8.85 24.46
CA ALA A 2 -17.33 -7.47 24.05
C ALA A 2 -15.98 -6.73 23.86
N GLN A 3 -15.88 -5.90 22.80
CA GLN A 3 -14.70 -5.04 22.60
C GLN A 3 -14.65 -3.97 23.70
N THR A 4 -13.45 -3.77 24.25
CA THR A 4 -13.15 -2.66 25.16
C THR A 4 -13.19 -1.32 24.42
N GLU A 5 -13.42 -0.23 25.13
CA GLU A 5 -13.39 1.12 24.54
C GLU A 5 -12.04 1.45 23.87
N LYS A 6 -10.92 0.96 24.42
CA LYS A 6 -9.60 1.07 23.79
C LYS A 6 -9.56 0.39 22.43
N GLN A 7 -10.13 -0.82 22.32
CA GLN A 7 -10.18 -1.58 21.07
C GLN A 7 -11.09 -0.92 20.04
N LYS A 8 -12.20 -0.31 20.45
CA LYS A 8 -13.08 0.46 19.54
C LYS A 8 -12.37 1.69 18.98
N LEU A 9 -11.65 2.44 19.82
CA LEU A 9 -10.90 3.62 19.39
C LEU A 9 -9.77 3.25 18.41
N PHE A 10 -9.06 2.15 18.69
CA PHE A 10 -8.07 1.57 17.80
C PHE A 10 -8.69 1.19 16.45
N ALA A 11 -9.82 0.46 16.45
CA ALA A 11 -10.48 0.00 15.23
C ALA A 11 -10.85 1.18 14.32
N LYS A 12 -11.42 2.26 14.90
CA LYS A 12 -11.79 3.47 14.15
C LYS A 12 -10.57 4.12 13.46
N HIS A 13 -9.45 4.27 14.16
CA HIS A 13 -8.24 4.87 13.59
C HIS A 13 -7.59 3.96 12.56
N GLN A 14 -7.53 2.65 12.83
CA GLN A 14 -6.99 1.67 11.91
C GLN A 14 -7.80 1.65 10.61
N GLU A 15 -9.13 1.68 10.69
CA GLU A 15 -10.00 1.69 9.52
C GLU A 15 -9.82 2.94 8.67
N GLY A 16 -9.73 4.13 9.29
CA GLY A 16 -9.45 5.38 8.56
C GLY A 16 -8.13 5.33 7.81
N ALA A 17 -7.04 4.98 8.51
CA ALA A 17 -5.72 4.88 7.88
C ALA A 17 -5.69 3.81 6.77
N ARG A 18 -6.34 2.65 7.00
CA ARG A 18 -6.45 1.59 5.99
C ARG A 18 -7.18 2.08 4.74
N LYS A 19 -8.28 2.81 4.91
CA LYS A 19 -9.07 3.35 3.79
C LYS A 19 -8.25 4.30 2.92
N ASP A 20 -7.47 5.19 3.54
CA ASP A 20 -6.63 6.14 2.81
C ASP A 20 -5.53 5.42 2.02
N VAL A 21 -4.88 4.43 2.64
CA VAL A 21 -3.87 3.59 1.98
C VAL A 21 -4.48 2.81 0.82
N GLU A 22 -5.60 2.12 1.04
CA GLU A 22 -6.27 1.32 0.00
C GLU A 22 -6.72 2.20 -1.17
N ARG A 23 -7.24 3.40 -0.91
CA ARG A 23 -7.62 4.34 -1.96
C ARG A 23 -6.42 4.77 -2.80
N ALA A 24 -5.33 5.18 -2.16
CA ALA A 24 -4.12 5.61 -2.86
C ALA A 24 -3.49 4.48 -3.69
N PHE A 25 -3.37 3.27 -3.10
CA PHE A 25 -2.87 2.10 -3.81
C PHE A 25 -3.80 1.66 -4.95
N GLY A 26 -5.12 1.77 -4.79
CA GLY A 26 -6.08 1.47 -5.85
C GLY A 26 -5.85 2.34 -7.09
N VAL A 27 -5.68 3.66 -6.90
CA VAL A 27 -5.35 4.60 -7.99
C VAL A 27 -4.04 4.22 -8.67
N LEU A 28 -2.98 3.99 -7.87
CA LEU A 28 -1.67 3.67 -8.41
C LEU A 28 -1.65 2.30 -9.12
N GLN A 29 -2.36 1.28 -8.62
CA GLN A 29 -2.45 -0.04 -9.26
C GLN A 29 -3.33 -0.07 -10.52
N ALA A 30 -4.32 0.81 -10.60
CA ALA A 30 -5.10 1.00 -11.81
C ALA A 30 -4.20 1.53 -12.93
N ARG A 31 -3.34 2.51 -12.63
CA ARG A 31 -2.44 3.17 -13.59
C ARG A 31 -1.16 2.38 -13.89
N TRP A 32 -0.57 1.73 -12.88
CA TRP A 32 0.75 1.09 -12.96
C TRP A 32 0.66 -0.42 -12.73
N SER A 33 0.81 -1.21 -13.80
CA SER A 33 0.76 -2.68 -13.73
C SER A 33 1.89 -3.30 -12.88
N ILE A 34 3.04 -2.62 -12.77
CA ILE A 34 4.18 -3.06 -11.95
C ILE A 34 3.81 -3.23 -10.47
N LEU A 35 2.87 -2.42 -9.96
CA LEU A 35 2.40 -2.47 -8.57
C LEU A 35 1.43 -3.62 -8.29
N ARG A 36 1.00 -4.36 -9.32
CA ARG A 36 0.18 -5.57 -9.17
C ARG A 36 1.04 -6.81 -8.87
N ARG A 37 2.36 -6.72 -9.03
CA ARG A 37 3.28 -7.82 -8.75
C ARG A 37 3.43 -8.01 -7.24
N PRO A 38 3.59 -9.25 -6.74
CA PRO A 38 3.77 -9.49 -5.32
C PRO A 38 5.01 -8.77 -4.78
N ALA A 39 4.81 -7.90 -3.80
CA ALA A 39 5.89 -7.16 -3.15
C ALA A 39 7.00 -8.06 -2.58
N ARG A 40 6.68 -9.33 -2.27
CA ARG A 40 7.60 -10.34 -1.73
C ARG A 40 8.73 -10.74 -2.70
N LEU A 41 8.61 -10.38 -3.98
CA LEU A 41 9.62 -10.68 -5.01
C LEU A 41 10.64 -9.55 -5.18
N TYR A 42 10.49 -8.46 -4.44
CA TYR A 42 11.34 -7.28 -4.50
C TYR A 42 12.05 -7.09 -3.16
N ASP A 43 13.29 -6.62 -3.19
CA ASP A 43 13.90 -6.07 -1.99
C ASP A 43 13.16 -4.79 -1.56
N ARG A 44 13.27 -4.45 -0.27
CA ARG A 44 12.68 -3.23 0.29
C ARG A 44 13.17 -1.97 -0.44
N GLY A 45 14.44 -1.93 -0.84
CA GLY A 45 15.01 -0.83 -1.62
C GLY A 45 14.32 -0.69 -2.97
N ASP A 46 14.15 -1.79 -3.70
CA ASP A 46 13.49 -1.79 -5.00
C ASP A 46 12.04 -1.35 -4.90
N LEU A 47 11.29 -1.86 -3.92
CA LEU A 47 9.91 -1.40 -3.67
C LEU A 47 9.85 0.09 -3.38
N HIS A 48 10.80 0.62 -2.62
CA HIS A 48 10.87 2.04 -2.32
C HIS A 48 11.08 2.87 -3.59
N HIS A 49 12.03 2.48 -4.44
CA HIS A 49 12.28 3.16 -5.72
C HIS A 49 11.07 3.07 -6.66
N ILE A 50 10.46 1.89 -6.79
CA ILE A 50 9.27 1.68 -7.61
C ILE A 50 8.12 2.58 -7.14
N MET A 51 7.83 2.58 -5.83
CA MET A 51 6.76 3.40 -5.26
C MET A 51 7.02 4.89 -5.46
N LEU A 52 8.24 5.36 -5.22
CA LEU A 52 8.60 6.77 -5.44
C LEU A 52 8.45 7.17 -6.92
N ALA A 53 8.94 6.34 -7.84
CA ALA A 53 8.79 6.59 -9.26
C ALA A 53 7.31 6.67 -9.67
N CYS A 54 6.47 5.73 -9.21
CA CYS A 54 5.04 5.75 -9.48
C CYS A 54 4.34 7.00 -8.92
N ILE A 55 4.74 7.48 -7.74
CA ILE A 55 4.18 8.69 -7.13
C ILE A 55 4.62 9.95 -7.90
N ILE A 56 5.91 10.07 -8.22
CA ILE A 56 6.45 11.22 -8.96
C ILE A 56 5.79 11.29 -10.34
N LEU A 57 5.77 10.18 -11.09
CA LEU A 57 5.14 10.12 -12.40
C LEU A 57 3.64 10.40 -12.33
N HIS A 58 2.95 9.90 -11.30
CA HIS A 58 1.53 10.21 -11.11
C HIS A 58 1.31 11.71 -10.91
N ASN A 59 2.11 12.35 -10.05
CA ASN A 59 1.99 13.78 -9.80
C ASN A 59 2.33 14.61 -11.03
N MET A 60 3.40 14.24 -11.76
CA MET A 60 3.78 14.92 -13.01
C MET A 60 2.66 14.86 -14.04
N ILE A 61 2.02 13.70 -14.21
CA ILE A 61 0.91 13.58 -15.16
C ILE A 61 -0.32 14.34 -14.68
N VAL A 62 -0.63 14.33 -13.38
CA VAL A 62 -1.73 15.14 -12.84
C VAL A 62 -1.48 16.64 -13.04
N GLU A 63 -0.24 17.10 -12.93
CA GLU A 63 0.12 18.49 -13.21
C GLU A 63 -0.02 18.84 -14.69
N ASP A 64 0.45 17.97 -15.59
CA ASP A 64 0.34 18.10 -17.06
C ASP A 64 -1.13 18.10 -17.52
N GLU A 65 -1.91 17.10 -17.09
CA GLU A 65 -3.36 17.00 -17.37
C GLU A 65 -4.13 18.18 -16.77
N LYS A 66 -3.66 18.78 -15.67
CA LYS A 66 -4.29 19.95 -15.04
C LYS A 66 -3.97 21.26 -15.78
N GLU A 67 -2.84 21.36 -16.48
CA GLU A 67 -2.60 22.46 -17.44
C GLU A 67 -3.52 22.34 -18.67
N GLU A 68 -3.92 21.12 -19.06
CA GLU A 68 -4.87 20.87 -20.16
C GLU A 68 -6.35 20.91 -19.73
N ALA A 69 -6.67 20.77 -18.44
CA ALA A 69 -8.03 20.64 -17.93
C ALA A 69 -8.67 21.97 -17.47
N GLY A 70 -9.08 22.76 -18.46
CA GLY A 70 -10.39 23.43 -18.39
C GLY A 70 -11.58 22.45 -18.45
N ASN A 71 -11.36 21.13 -18.44
CA ASN A 71 -12.40 20.12 -18.59
C ASN A 71 -12.30 19.00 -17.53
N MET A 72 -13.45 18.76 -16.91
CA MET A 72 -13.76 17.86 -15.80
C MET A 72 -13.06 16.50 -15.83
N ILE A 73 -12.34 16.15 -14.76
CA ILE A 73 -11.99 14.75 -14.45
C ILE A 73 -13.23 14.12 -13.79
N ASP A 74 -13.97 13.33 -14.56
CA ASP A 74 -14.97 12.41 -14.01
C ASP A 74 -14.23 11.26 -13.30
N LEU A 75 -14.46 11.13 -12.00
CA LEU A 75 -13.82 10.15 -11.12
C LEU A 75 -14.38 8.72 -11.30
N ASN A 76 -15.20 8.49 -12.33
CA ASN A 76 -15.94 7.26 -12.56
C ASN A 76 -15.59 6.52 -13.86
N GLU A 77 -14.62 6.98 -14.66
CA GLU A 77 -14.21 6.23 -15.85
C GLU A 77 -13.22 5.09 -15.51
N GLU A 78 -13.58 3.88 -15.91
CA GLU A 78 -12.69 2.72 -15.88
C GLU A 78 -11.44 3.01 -16.73
N ALA A 79 -10.27 2.93 -16.11
CA ALA A 79 -8.99 3.14 -16.79
C ALA A 79 -8.91 2.24 -18.03
N GLY A 80 -8.83 2.89 -19.20
CA GLY A 80 -8.71 2.26 -20.50
C GLY A 80 -7.62 1.18 -20.51
N SER A 81 -7.92 0.09 -21.23
CA SER A 81 -7.12 -1.14 -21.31
C SER A 81 -5.62 -0.85 -21.42
N SER A 82 -4.91 -0.97 -20.30
CA SER A 82 -3.46 -0.89 -20.26
C SER A 82 -2.92 -2.09 -21.04
N ILE A 83 -2.27 -1.82 -22.18
CA ILE A 83 -1.65 -2.84 -23.02
C ILE A 83 -0.67 -3.64 -22.15
N CYS A 84 -1.03 -4.89 -21.88
CA CYS A 84 -0.18 -5.83 -21.17
C CYS A 84 0.94 -6.27 -22.13
N PHE A 85 2.04 -5.51 -22.15
CA PHE A 85 3.25 -6.00 -22.79
C PHE A 85 3.73 -7.27 -22.06
N PRO A 86 4.12 -8.32 -22.79
CA PRO A 86 4.81 -9.46 -22.19
C PRO A 86 6.04 -8.93 -21.45
N SER A 87 6.17 -9.27 -20.17
CA SER A 87 7.30 -8.85 -19.35
C SER A 87 8.59 -9.49 -19.90
N VAL A 88 9.39 -8.71 -20.61
CA VAL A 88 10.79 -9.04 -20.91
C VAL A 88 11.65 -8.28 -19.90
N PHE A 89 11.74 -8.80 -18.67
CA PHE A 89 12.69 -8.28 -17.69
C PHE A 89 13.69 -9.37 -17.31
N THR A 90 14.92 -9.17 -17.74
CA THR A 90 16.13 -9.76 -17.17
C THR A 90 16.53 -8.92 -15.95
N HIS A 91 15.79 -9.03 -14.85
CA HIS A 91 16.26 -8.47 -13.57
C HIS A 91 17.23 -9.46 -12.93
N GLY A 92 18.34 -8.95 -12.38
CA GLY A 92 19.29 -9.73 -11.59
C GLY A 92 18.59 -10.52 -10.49
N ASP A 93 19.17 -11.69 -10.20
CA ASP A 93 18.74 -12.74 -9.26
C ASP A 93 17.40 -12.48 -8.55
N MET A 94 16.33 -13.04 -9.13
CA MET A 94 15.08 -13.25 -8.42
C MET A 94 15.36 -13.90 -7.05
N PRO A 95 14.75 -13.43 -5.95
CA PRO A 95 15.02 -13.97 -4.63
C PRO A 95 14.79 -15.47 -4.63
N VAL A 96 15.74 -16.20 -4.05
CA VAL A 96 15.67 -17.67 -3.99
C VAL A 96 14.40 -18.04 -3.21
N PHE A 97 13.71 -19.10 -3.64
CA PHE A 97 12.44 -19.53 -3.02
C PHE A 97 12.51 -19.67 -1.49
N ALA A 98 13.68 -20.02 -0.95
CA ALA A 98 13.95 -20.08 0.49
C ALA A 98 13.81 -18.70 1.19
N GLU A 99 14.32 -17.63 0.58
CA GLU A 99 14.26 -16.27 1.10
C GLU A 99 12.82 -15.74 1.12
N VAL A 100 12.05 -16.07 0.07
CA VAL A 100 10.62 -15.77 0.01
C VAL A 100 9.88 -16.45 1.16
N LEU A 101 10.18 -17.73 1.43
CA LEU A 101 9.56 -18.49 2.52
C LEU A 101 9.93 -17.94 3.91
N GLU A 102 11.17 -17.53 4.11
CA GLU A 102 11.64 -16.92 5.36
C GLU A 102 10.96 -15.57 5.61
N THR A 103 10.89 -14.72 4.57
CA THR A 103 10.14 -13.46 4.63
C THR A 103 8.68 -13.69 4.98
N ASP A 104 8.06 -14.74 4.43
CA ASP A 104 6.68 -15.08 4.74
C ASP A 104 6.49 -15.52 6.20
N ARG A 105 7.42 -16.29 6.76
CA ARG A 105 7.40 -16.67 8.17
C ARG A 105 7.49 -15.45 9.08
N ARG A 106 8.40 -14.53 8.78
CA ARG A 106 8.59 -13.30 9.56
C ARG A 106 7.34 -12.41 9.54
N ILE A 107 6.73 -12.24 8.37
CA ILE A 107 5.51 -11.43 8.23
C ILE A 107 4.31 -12.06 8.96
N ARG A 108 4.23 -13.40 8.99
CA ARG A 108 3.11 -14.14 9.60
C ARG A 108 3.35 -14.50 11.07
N ASP A 109 4.40 -13.98 11.71
CA ASP A 109 4.71 -14.29 13.10
C ASP A 109 3.60 -13.79 14.04
N ARG A 110 2.76 -14.73 14.51
CA ARG A 110 1.56 -14.43 15.29
C ARG A 110 1.87 -13.81 16.66
N PRO A 111 2.88 -14.28 17.43
CA PRO A 111 3.29 -13.66 18.68
C PRO A 111 3.70 -12.19 18.49
N THR A 112 4.64 -11.89 17.58
CA THR A 112 5.07 -10.52 17.29
C THR A 112 3.90 -9.65 16.84
N HIS A 113 3.06 -10.16 15.93
CA HIS A 113 1.87 -9.43 15.50
C HIS A 113 0.94 -9.06 16.67
N LYS A 114 0.68 -10.00 17.58
CA LYS A 114 -0.18 -9.73 18.75
C LYS A 114 0.44 -8.69 19.69
N ALA A 115 1.75 -8.80 19.94
CA ALA A 115 2.48 -7.85 20.79
C ALA A 115 2.41 -6.43 20.20
N LEU A 116 2.82 -6.26 18.93
CA LEU A 116 2.78 -4.98 18.24
C LEU A 116 1.37 -4.38 18.16
N LYS A 117 0.35 -5.22 17.95
CA LYS A 117 -1.05 -4.77 17.96
C LYS A 117 -1.46 -4.22 19.33
N ASN A 118 -1.11 -4.90 20.42
CA ASN A 118 -1.44 -4.43 21.77
C ASN A 118 -0.72 -3.12 22.09
N ASP A 119 0.56 -3.01 21.74
CA ASP A 119 1.34 -1.78 21.91
C ASP A 119 0.71 -0.61 21.13
N LEU A 120 0.25 -0.88 19.91
CA LEU A 120 -0.42 0.12 19.08
C LEU A 120 -1.79 0.54 19.66
N ILE A 121 -2.55 -0.41 20.22
CA ILE A 121 -3.82 -0.09 20.93
C ILE A 121 -3.53 0.85 22.11
N GLU A 122 -2.52 0.55 22.93
CA GLU A 122 -2.15 1.39 24.07
C GLU A 122 -1.62 2.76 23.62
N HIS A 123 -0.82 2.82 22.54
CA HIS A 123 -0.34 4.08 21.99
C HIS A 123 -1.49 4.98 21.51
N ILE A 124 -2.41 4.43 20.70
CA ILE A 124 -3.58 5.18 20.21
C ILE A 124 -4.47 5.62 21.38
N TRP A 125 -4.66 4.77 22.38
CA TRP A 125 -5.40 5.14 23.58
C TRP A 125 -4.75 6.29 24.35
N LYS A 126 -3.44 6.25 24.57
CA LYS A 126 -2.72 7.35 25.23
C LYS A 126 -2.80 8.66 24.46
N LYS A 127 -2.80 8.59 23.12
CA LYS A 127 -2.76 9.77 22.25
C LYS A 127 -4.14 10.40 21.98
N PHE A 128 -5.19 9.58 21.87
CA PHE A 128 -6.51 10.02 21.43
C PHE A 128 -7.65 9.65 22.39
N GLY A 129 -7.35 8.89 23.46
CA GLY A 129 -8.30 8.64 24.53
C GLY A 129 -8.66 9.94 25.22
N ARG A 130 -9.95 10.23 25.34
CA ARG A 130 -10.43 11.35 26.14
C ARG A 130 -10.06 11.09 27.60
N GLN A 131 -9.40 12.04 28.24
CA GLN A 131 -9.30 12.08 29.71
C GLN A 131 -10.66 12.42 30.30
#